data_AF-A0A2A5M4K4-F1
#
_entry.id   AF-A0A2A5M4K4-F1
#
_cell.length_a   1.000
_cell.length_b   1.000
_cell.length_c   1.000
_cell.angle_alpha   90.00
_cell.angle_beta   90.00
_cell.angle_gamma   90.00
#
_symmetry.space_group_name_H-M   'P 1'
#
loop_
_entity.id
_entity.type
_entity.pdbx_description
1 polymer ?
#
loop_
_entity_poly.entity_id
_entity_poly.type
_entity_poly.pdbx_seq_one_letter_code
_entity_poly.pdbx_strand_id
1 'polypeptide(L)'
;DLAEYMSEKICKDCGGHRLKPESLAVKVAKKGLGEILDMSTEDSTAFFADEKNFSYLSEQQKIISKPILKEINERLFFLYDVGLGYLSLGRDAR
;
A
#
# COMPACT_ATOMS: atom_id res chain seq x y z
N ASP A 1 -0.48 34.64 11.70
CA ASP A 1 0.71 33.75 11.77
C ASP A 1 1.12 33.38 10.34
N LEU A 2 2.40 33.12 10.00
CA LEU A 2 2.79 32.87 8.58
C LEU A 2 2.11 31.60 8.02
N ALA A 3 1.77 30.66 8.91
CA ALA A 3 1.06 29.43 8.58
C ALA A 3 -0.33 29.66 7.97
N GLU A 4 -1.01 30.78 8.27
CA GLU A 4 -2.35 31.11 7.75
C GLU A 4 -2.34 31.39 6.24
N TYR A 5 -1.16 31.64 5.66
CA TYR A 5 -0.98 31.96 4.24
C TYR A 5 -0.27 30.84 3.47
N MET A 6 0.00 29.70 4.11
CA MET A 6 0.64 28.54 3.51
C MET A 6 -0.38 27.45 3.21
N SER A 7 -0.16 26.72 2.11
CA SER A 7 -0.97 25.56 1.72
C SER A 7 -0.08 24.36 1.47
N GLU A 8 -0.53 23.17 1.85
CA GLU A 8 0.14 21.93 1.46
C GLU A 8 0.08 21.70 -0.05
N LYS A 9 1.16 21.15 -0.59
CA LYS A 9 1.26 20.76 -2.00
C LYS A 9 1.92 19.41 -2.11
N ILE A 10 1.51 18.66 -3.12
CA ILE A 10 2.12 17.38 -3.47
C ILE A 10 3.59 17.62 -3.86
N CYS A 11 4.50 16.90 -3.21
CA CYS A 11 5.92 16.92 -3.55
C CYS A 11 6.11 16.34 -4.95
N LYS A 12 6.76 17.09 -5.85
CA LYS A 12 7.00 16.68 -7.24
C LYS A 12 7.96 15.49 -7.35
N ASP A 13 8.89 15.35 -6.41
CA ASP A 13 9.95 14.33 -6.49
C ASP A 13 9.44 12.92 -6.12
N CYS A 14 8.54 12.83 -5.14
CA CYS A 14 7.97 11.55 -4.70
C CYS A 14 6.49 11.37 -5.05
N GLY A 15 5.86 12.38 -5.66
CA GLY A 15 4.43 12.35 -5.99
C GLY A 15 3.50 12.28 -4.78
N GLY A 16 3.98 12.65 -3.58
CA GLY A 16 3.22 12.53 -2.33
C GLY A 16 3.46 11.25 -1.53
N HIS A 17 4.19 10.27 -2.08
CA HIS A 17 4.42 8.97 -1.44
C HIS A 17 5.46 8.97 -0.31
N ARG A 18 6.22 10.07 -0.13
CA ARG A 18 7.22 10.23 0.94
C ARG A 18 8.35 9.18 0.90
N LEU A 19 8.59 8.59 -0.27
CA LEU A 19 9.58 7.55 -0.53
C LEU A 19 10.66 8.02 -1.50
N LYS A 20 11.84 7.40 -1.39
CA LYS A 20 12.93 7.60 -2.36
C LYS A 20 12.60 6.94 -3.71
N PRO A 21 13.17 7.42 -4.82
CA PRO A 21 12.93 6.83 -6.15
C PRO A 21 13.26 5.33 -6.22
N GLU A 22 14.32 4.87 -5.55
CA GLU A 22 14.70 3.45 -5.54
C GLU A 22 13.66 2.58 -4.82
N SER A 23 12.98 3.12 -3.80
CA SER A 23 11.89 2.43 -3.11
C SER A 23 10.63 2.38 -3.97
N LEU A 24 10.33 3.46 -4.71
CA LEU A 24 9.19 3.50 -5.64
C LEU A 24 9.39 2.59 -6.87
N ALA A 25 10.63 2.28 -7.23
CA ALA A 25 10.94 1.35 -8.31
C ALA A 25 10.66 -0.13 -7.96
N VAL A 26 10.50 -0.46 -6.67
CA VAL A 26 10.20 -1.83 -6.23
C VAL A 26 8.76 -2.20 -6.62
N LYS A 27 8.61 -3.40 -7.20
CA LYS A 27 7.32 -3.94 -7.60
C LYS A 27 7.00 -5.26 -6.91
N VAL A 28 5.74 -5.41 -6.50
CA VAL A 28 5.18 -6.65 -5.96
C VAL A 28 3.96 -7.01 -6.79
N ALA A 29 3.90 -8.24 -7.29
CA ALA A 29 2.83 -8.68 -8.20
C ALA A 29 2.53 -7.69 -9.33
N LYS A 30 3.58 -7.17 -9.97
CA LYS A 30 3.57 -6.17 -11.05
C LYS A 30 3.07 -4.76 -10.68
N LYS A 31 2.67 -4.50 -9.43
CA LYS A 31 2.31 -3.16 -8.94
C LYS A 31 3.48 -2.50 -8.23
N GLY A 32 3.65 -1.19 -8.46
CA GLY A 32 4.61 -0.38 -7.71
C GLY A 32 4.15 -0.10 -6.28
N LEU A 33 5.09 0.17 -5.37
CA LEU A 33 4.75 0.46 -3.97
C LEU A 33 3.81 1.68 -3.83
N GLY A 34 4.03 2.74 -4.62
CA GLY A 34 3.14 3.90 -4.63
C GLY A 34 1.71 3.55 -5.09
N GLU A 35 1.60 2.75 -6.16
CA GLU A 35 0.30 2.28 -6.65
C GLU A 35 -0.47 1.48 -5.59
N ILE A 36 0.23 0.65 -4.79
CA ILE A 36 -0.39 -0.11 -3.70
C ILE A 36 -0.87 0.83 -2.57
N LEU A 37 -0.11 1.90 -2.27
CA LEU A 37 -0.50 2.87 -1.25
C LEU A 37 -1.71 3.71 -1.68
N ASP A 38 -1.86 3.96 -2.98
CA ASP A 38 -2.97 4.72 -3.56
C ASP A 38 -4.25 3.90 -3.71
N MET A 39 -4.18 2.56 -3.68
CA MET A 39 -5.35 1.70 -3.71
C MET A 39 -6.23 1.91 -2.47
N SER A 40 -7.54 1.76 -2.65
CA SER A 40 -8.46 1.70 -1.53
C SER A 40 -8.13 0.49 -0.65
N THR A 41 -8.53 0.53 0.61
CA THR A 41 -8.35 -0.59 1.55
C THR A 41 -9.12 -1.81 1.07
N GLU A 42 -10.30 -1.62 0.47
CA GLU A 42 -11.08 -2.68 -0.19
C GLU A 42 -10.29 -3.34 -1.33
N ASP A 43 -9.78 -2.54 -2.28
CA ASP A 43 -8.99 -3.06 -3.40
C ASP A 43 -7.69 -3.72 -2.93
N SER A 44 -7.05 -3.15 -1.91
CA SER A 44 -5.84 -3.71 -1.30
C SER A 44 -6.13 -5.06 -0.65
N THR A 45 -7.24 -5.18 0.07
CA THR A 45 -7.68 -6.44 0.67
C THR A 45 -7.88 -7.50 -0.42
N ALA A 46 -8.59 -7.17 -1.50
CA ALA A 46 -8.80 -8.09 -2.62
C ALA A 46 -7.47 -8.49 -3.29
N PHE A 47 -6.55 -7.53 -3.47
CA PHE A 47 -5.26 -7.76 -4.12
C PHE A 47 -4.35 -8.70 -3.33
N PHE A 48 -4.23 -8.52 -2.01
CA PHE A 48 -3.39 -9.38 -1.18
C PHE A 48 -4.03 -10.74 -0.86
N ALA A 49 -5.36 -10.86 -0.97
CA ALA A 49 -6.08 -12.12 -0.82
C ALA A 49 -6.01 -13.02 -2.07
N ASP A 50 -5.80 -12.46 -3.28
CA ASP A 50 -5.67 -13.26 -4.50
C ASP A 50 -4.29 -13.91 -4.61
N GLU A 51 -4.22 -15.20 -4.29
CA GLU A 51 -2.99 -16.01 -4.37
C GLU A 51 -2.37 -16.02 -5.79
N LYS A 52 -3.15 -15.78 -6.85
CA LYS A 52 -2.63 -15.72 -8.22
C LYS A 52 -1.67 -14.55 -8.41
N ASN A 53 -1.82 -13.47 -7.65
CA ASN A 53 -0.88 -12.35 -7.67
C ASN A 53 0.53 -12.76 -7.23
N PHE A 54 0.65 -13.83 -6.44
CA PHE A 54 1.91 -14.31 -5.88
C PHE A 54 2.40 -15.64 -6.47
N SER A 55 1.77 -16.12 -7.56
CA SER A 55 2.12 -17.40 -8.19
C SER A 55 3.54 -17.43 -8.79
N TYR A 56 4.15 -16.25 -8.98
CA TYR A 56 5.51 -16.10 -9.48
C TYR A 56 6.60 -16.34 -8.43
N LEU A 57 6.23 -16.45 -7.15
CA LEU A 57 7.18 -16.68 -6.07
C LEU A 57 7.73 -18.12 -6.12
N SER A 58 9.03 -18.26 -5.90
CA SER A 58 9.66 -19.57 -5.69
C SER A 58 9.20 -20.21 -4.37
N GLU A 59 9.43 -21.51 -4.18
CA GLU A 59 9.08 -22.20 -2.93
C GLU A 59 9.74 -21.56 -1.70
N GLN A 60 11.02 -21.18 -1.81
CA GLN A 60 11.70 -20.45 -0.73
C GLN A 60 11.03 -19.10 -0.45
N GLN A 61 10.68 -18.34 -1.49
CA GLN A 61 10.01 -17.06 -1.33
C GLN A 61 8.62 -17.21 -0.72
N LYS A 62 7.87 -18.25 -1.08
CA LYS A 62 6.56 -18.56 -0.47
C LYS A 62 6.70 -18.85 1.02
N ILE A 63 7.71 -19.61 1.42
CA ILE A 63 7.97 -19.89 2.85
C ILE A 63 8.26 -18.59 3.60
N ILE A 64 9.07 -17.69 3.01
CA ILE A 64 9.42 -16.40 3.62
C ILE A 64 8.21 -15.45 3.65
N SER A 65 7.42 -15.38 2.57
CA SER A 65 6.34 -14.40 2.43
C SER A 65 5.07 -14.79 3.18
N LYS A 66 4.82 -16.09 3.40
CA LYS A 66 3.60 -16.59 4.04
C LYS A 66 3.21 -15.88 5.34
N PRO A 67 4.08 -15.73 6.36
CA PRO A 67 3.71 -15.02 7.59
C PRO A 67 3.43 -13.53 7.35
N ILE A 68 4.13 -12.90 6.40
CA ILE A 68 3.98 -11.48 6.08
C ILE A 68 2.65 -11.23 5.37
N LEU A 69 2.31 -12.05 4.37
CA LEU A 69 1.05 -11.97 3.64
C LEU A 69 -0.15 -12.24 4.55
N LYS A 70 -0.01 -13.16 5.52
CA LYS A 70 -1.04 -13.41 6.53
C LYS A 70 -1.34 -12.14 7.34
N GLU A 71 -0.31 -11.49 7.89
CA GLU A 71 -0.48 -10.28 8.70
C GLU A 71 -1.05 -9.12 7.90
N ILE A 72 -0.61 -8.94 6.65
CA ILE A 72 -1.16 -7.92 5.74
C ILE A 72 -2.65 -8.16 5.53
N ASN A 73 -3.04 -9.38 5.17
CA ASN A 73 -4.45 -9.72 4.93
C ASN A 73 -5.31 -9.52 6.19
N GLU A 74 -4.84 -9.93 7.36
CA GLU A 74 -5.58 -9.76 8.62
C GLU A 74 -5.82 -8.28 8.96
N ARG A 75 -4.81 -7.41 8.77
CA ARG A 75 -4.94 -5.97 9.05
C ARG A 75 -5.80 -5.23 8.03
N LEU A 76 -5.64 -5.55 6.75
CA LEU A 76 -6.45 -4.94 5.69
C LEU A 76 -7.91 -5.35 5.84
N PHE A 77 -8.16 -6.63 6.12
CA PHE A 77 -9.51 -7.11 6.39
C PHE A 77 -10.11 -6.44 7.61
N PHE A 78 -9.34 -6.24 8.70
CA PHE A 78 -9.83 -5.50 9.86
C PHE A 78 -10.28 -4.08 9.49
N LEU A 79 -9.45 -3.32 8.75
CA LEU A 79 -9.79 -1.97 8.31
C LEU A 79 -11.05 -1.95 7.41
N TYR A 80 -11.15 -2.94 6.51
CA TYR A 80 -12.33 -3.12 5.68
C TYR A 80 -13.60 -3.42 6.50
N ASP A 81 -13.51 -4.36 7.44
CA ASP A 81 -14.63 -4.83 8.29
C ASP A 81 -15.18 -3.73 9.21
N VAL A 82 -14.32 -2.84 9.71
CA VAL A 82 -14.74 -1.65 10.48
C VAL A 82 -15.28 -0.51 9.59
N GLY A 83 -15.41 -0.72 8.29
CA GLY A 83 -16.03 0.21 7.35
C GLY A 83 -15.09 1.24 6.70
N LEU A 84 -13.77 1.06 6.79
CA LEU A 84 -12.78 2.00 6.21
C LEU A 84 -12.32 1.60 4.80
N GLY A 85 -13.06 0.72 4.12
CA GLY A 85 -12.71 0.18 2.80
C GLY A 85 -12.42 1.25 1.74
N TYR A 86 -13.10 2.39 1.81
CA TYR A 86 -12.99 3.51 0.87
C TYR A 86 -11.72 4.37 1.04
N LEU A 87 -10.98 4.20 2.14
CA LEU A 87 -9.73 4.95 2.38
C LEU A 87 -8.54 4.24 1.74
N SER A 88 -7.59 4.99 1.23
CA SER A 88 -6.30 4.45 0.79
C SER A 88 -5.28 4.39 1.95
N LEU A 89 -4.30 3.52 1.83
CA LEU A 89 -3.23 3.36 2.84
C LEU A 89 -2.28 4.56 2.87
N GLY A 90 -2.14 5.26 1.74
CA GLY A 90 -1.34 6.48 1.61
C GLY A 90 -2.03 7.74 2.14
N ARG A 91 -3.32 7.67 2.52
CA ARG A 91 -4.06 8.82 3.06
C ARG A 91 -3.45 9.28 4.38
N ASP A 92 -3.28 10.59 4.53
CA ASP A 92 -2.86 11.16 5.81
C ASP A 92 -3.92 10.91 6.90
N ALA A 93 -3.46 10.50 8.08
CA ALA A 93 -4.32 10.19 9.23
C ALA A 93 -4.59 11.43 10.10
N ARG A 94 -4.00 12.57 9.76
CA ARG A 94 -4.15 13.85 10.46
C ARG A 94 -5.41 14.61 10.05
#